data_AF-M5FXG1-F1
#
_entry.id   AF-M5FXG1-F1
#
_cell.length_a   1.000
_cell.length_b   1.000
_cell.length_c   1.000
_cell.angle_alpha   90.00
_cell.angle_beta   90.00
_cell.angle_gamma   90.00
#
_symmetry.space_group_name_H-M   'P 1'
#
loop_
_entity.id
_entity.type
_entity.pdbx_description
1 polymer ?
#
loop_
_entity_poly.entity_id
_entity_poly.type
_entity_poly.pdbx_seq_one_letter_code
_entity_poly.pdbx_strand_id
1 'polypeptide(L)'
;MQLVSERGLPAGHEERVLFSVSRDLFPSAQGADLDQDASFHFSFDLPETVEVDGEHYLLPPSGKWFHPQLVAEIYYRITVDVSRRGLGRHERIEPDILYLPRTRAVKVLPLSWGLTPNDAKREFIDMTNWATIPLKPHWPKNASATVQATPLTAELRLPSCFFSGYPPLSFHIHLEIPANASSQAQYDLHQLDVAIHLVRQVSISLRSRGEPRTSTTESIVGGMCIYTSRSTATSRDIWGKIGCQVEGQESSWNLAKLVQVMHAAKVEIKPSQGREGVVPKFMHRQRVWMNTDDWADDAPEREGPALGLYRRISN
;
A
#
# COMPACT_ATOMS: atom_id res chain seq x y z
N MET A 1 -20.25 -16.59 11.59
CA MET A 1 -19.17 -17.59 11.65
C MET A 1 -18.07 -17.01 12.55
N GLN A 2 -17.99 -17.43 13.81
CA GLN A 2 -16.96 -16.96 14.75
C GLN A 2 -15.77 -17.90 14.67
N LEU A 3 -14.66 -17.42 14.10
CA LEU A 3 -13.38 -18.12 14.15
C LEU A 3 -12.70 -17.79 15.48
N VAL A 4 -12.89 -18.65 16.47
CA VAL A 4 -12.12 -18.61 17.72
C VAL A 4 -10.78 -19.27 17.41
N SER A 5 -9.73 -18.47 17.14
CA SER A 5 -8.37 -18.99 17.09
C SER A 5 -7.78 -18.93 18.50
N GLU A 6 -7.60 -20.09 19.12
CA GLU A 6 -6.80 -20.22 20.33
C GLU A 6 -5.34 -19.88 19.97
N ARG A 7 -4.82 -18.76 20.48
CA ARG A 7 -3.44 -18.36 20.24
C ARG A 7 -2.55 -19.09 21.24
N GLY A 8 -1.67 -19.96 20.75
CA GLY A 8 -0.56 -20.46 21.55
C GLY A 8 0.25 -19.31 22.15
N LEU A 9 0.86 -19.53 23.31
CA LEU A 9 1.73 -18.55 23.98
C LEU A 9 2.75 -17.97 22.98
N PRO A 10 2.89 -16.63 22.88
CA PRO A 10 3.83 -16.02 21.96
C PRO A 10 5.25 -16.49 22.30
N ALA A 11 5.90 -17.15 21.35
CA ALA A 11 7.25 -17.72 21.51
C ALA A 11 8.38 -16.66 21.48
N GLY A 12 8.07 -15.42 21.85
CA GLY A 12 8.98 -14.27 21.86
C GLY A 12 8.21 -12.95 21.87
N HIS A 13 8.81 -11.93 22.50
CA HIS A 13 8.32 -10.55 22.52
C HIS A 13 9.51 -9.62 22.27
N GLU A 14 9.37 -8.70 21.32
CA GLU A 14 10.34 -7.65 21.03
C GLU A 14 9.60 -6.32 21.08
N GLU A 15 10.05 -5.42 21.95
CA GLU A 15 9.53 -4.07 22.07
C GLU A 15 10.65 -3.10 21.74
N ARG A 16 10.35 -2.11 20.90
CA ARG A 16 11.30 -1.06 20.52
C ARG A 16 10.65 0.30 20.69
N VAL A 17 11.32 1.16 21.42
CA VAL A 17 10.96 2.58 21.53
C VAL A 17 11.47 3.29 20.27
N LEU A 18 10.56 3.76 19.43
CA LEU A 18 10.92 4.47 18.19
C LEU A 18 11.40 5.90 18.47
N PHE A 19 10.75 6.58 19.41
CA PHE A 19 11.18 7.87 19.95
C PHE A 19 10.53 8.08 21.32
N SER A 20 11.11 8.97 22.12
CA SER A 20 10.54 9.41 23.40
C SER A 20 10.94 10.85 23.66
N VAL A 21 9.96 11.67 24.04
CA VAL A 21 10.16 13.08 24.39
C VAL A 21 9.47 13.33 25.73
N SER A 22 10.14 14.06 26.62
CA SER A 22 9.63 14.42 27.94
C SER A 22 9.72 15.92 28.14
N ARG A 23 8.77 16.49 28.88
CA ARG A 23 8.78 17.90 29.27
C ARG A 23 8.19 18.05 30.67
N ASP A 24 8.93 18.74 31.53
CA ASP A 24 8.44 19.11 32.86
C ASP A 24 7.45 20.28 32.71
N LEU A 25 6.20 20.06 33.13
CA LEU A 25 5.15 21.08 33.08
C LEU A 25 5.09 21.94 34.35
N PHE A 26 5.55 21.38 35.48
CA PHE A 26 5.57 22.06 36.76
C PHE A 26 6.84 21.70 37.54
N PRO A 27 7.76 22.64 37.78
CA PRO A 27 8.96 22.37 38.54
C PRO A 27 8.66 22.27 40.04
N SER A 28 9.12 21.19 40.68
CA SER A 28 8.91 20.92 42.11
C SER A 28 9.45 22.00 43.07
N ALA A 29 10.30 22.90 42.58
CA ALA A 29 10.88 24.00 43.34
C ALA A 29 9.90 25.17 43.59
N GLN A 30 8.76 25.24 42.90
CA GLN A 30 7.87 26.40 42.98
C GLN A 30 7.00 26.48 44.23
N GLY A 31 6.89 25.42 45.05
CA GLY A 31 6.30 25.47 46.40
C GLY A 31 4.88 26.05 46.53
N ALA A 32 4.20 26.32 45.41
CA ALA A 32 2.94 27.04 45.35
C ALA A 32 1.77 26.07 45.43
N ASP A 33 0.74 26.45 46.19
CA ASP A 33 -0.58 25.82 46.12
C ASP A 33 -1.13 26.01 44.70
N LEU A 34 -1.37 24.91 44.01
CA LEU A 34 -2.01 24.92 42.69
C LEU A 34 -3.51 25.16 42.89
N ASP A 35 -4.07 26.07 42.09
CA ASP A 35 -5.51 26.24 41.99
C ASP A 35 -6.18 24.95 41.47
N GLN A 36 -7.41 24.67 41.87
CA GLN A 36 -8.15 23.48 41.42
C GLN A 36 -8.35 23.46 39.90
N ASP A 37 -8.40 24.64 39.28
CA ASP A 37 -8.57 24.84 37.84
C ASP A 37 -7.23 25.08 37.10
N ALA A 38 -6.09 24.77 37.73
CA ALA A 38 -4.79 24.92 37.08
C ALA A 38 -4.68 24.04 35.82
N SER A 39 -4.37 24.69 34.70
CA SER A 39 -4.15 24.03 33.41
C SER A 39 -2.72 24.19 32.95
N PHE A 40 -2.14 23.10 32.42
CA PHE A 40 -0.77 23.05 31.96
C PHE A 40 -0.75 22.76 30.46
N HIS A 41 -0.42 23.78 29.67
CA HIS A 41 -0.31 23.64 28.23
C HIS A 41 1.01 22.99 27.84
N PHE A 42 0.95 22.03 26.92
CA PHE A 42 2.12 21.39 26.34
C PHE A 42 1.94 21.22 24.84
N SER A 43 3.07 21.07 24.14
CA SER A 43 3.12 20.72 22.73
C SER A 43 4.34 19.83 22.51
N PHE A 44 4.16 18.81 21.68
CA PHE A 44 5.23 17.91 21.25
C PHE A 44 5.15 17.78 19.73
N ASP A 45 6.29 17.96 19.07
CA ASP A 45 6.40 17.71 17.65
C ASP A 45 6.65 16.21 17.42
N LEU A 46 5.82 15.60 16.57
CA LEU A 46 6.06 14.24 16.10
C LEU A 46 7.22 14.27 15.09
N PRO A 47 8.27 13.46 15.29
CA PRO A 47 9.37 13.44 14.34
C PRO A 47 8.89 12.85 13.00
N GLU A 48 9.31 13.44 11.88
CA GLU A 48 8.99 12.91 10.55
C GLU A 48 9.68 11.54 10.34
N THR A 49 10.89 11.41 10.88
CA THR A 49 11.69 10.19 10.80
C THR A 49 12.18 9.73 12.17
N VAL A 50 12.32 8.42 12.32
CA VAL A 50 12.92 7.75 13.50
C VAL A 50 14.18 7.00 13.09
N GLU A 51 15.15 6.93 13.99
CA GLU A 51 16.38 6.15 13.78
C GLU A 51 16.21 4.74 14.34
N VAL A 52 16.43 3.73 13.52
CA VAL A 52 16.40 2.33 13.92
C VAL A 52 17.60 1.62 13.32
N ASP A 53 18.44 1.01 14.17
CA ASP A 53 19.67 0.32 13.77
C ASP A 53 20.62 1.20 12.93
N GLY A 54 20.66 2.52 13.18
CA GLY A 54 21.54 3.48 12.47
C GLY A 54 21.01 3.99 11.12
N GLU A 55 19.79 3.61 10.75
CA GLU A 55 19.12 4.09 9.53
C GLU A 55 17.86 4.91 9.89
N HIS A 56 17.52 5.90 9.06
CA HIS A 56 16.33 6.72 9.23
C HIS A 56 15.13 6.14 8.46
N TYR A 57 14.01 6.03 9.15
CA TYR A 57 12.74 5.55 8.62
C TYR A 57 11.65 6.56 8.88
N LEU A 58 10.65 6.67 7.99
CA LEU A 58 9.47 7.49 8.25
C LEU A 58 8.74 6.99 9.50
N LEU A 59 8.14 7.91 10.26
CA LEU A 59 7.33 7.55 11.41
C LEU A 59 6.13 6.69 10.97
N PRO A 60 6.00 5.44 11.45
CA PRO A 60 5.01 4.51 10.94
C PRO A 60 3.59 4.82 11.46
N PRO A 61 2.52 4.40 10.76
CA PRO A 61 1.16 4.53 11.27
C PRO A 61 0.93 3.71 12.55
N SER A 62 0.04 4.19 13.41
CA SER A 62 -0.56 3.36 14.46
C SER A 62 -1.35 2.21 13.84
N GLY A 63 -1.19 0.99 14.38
CA GLY A 63 -1.89 -0.16 13.83
C GLY A 63 -1.56 -1.48 14.52
N LYS A 64 -2.36 -2.50 14.18
CA LYS A 64 -2.18 -3.89 14.62
C LYS A 64 -2.23 -4.82 13.43
N TRP A 65 -1.20 -5.64 13.29
CA TRP A 65 -1.10 -6.63 12.22
C TRP A 65 -1.02 -8.02 12.83
N PHE A 66 -1.92 -8.90 12.39
CA PHE A 66 -2.02 -10.26 12.86
C PHE A 66 -1.59 -11.21 11.74
N HIS A 67 -0.54 -11.96 11.99
CA HIS A 67 0.01 -12.94 11.07
C HIS A 67 -0.01 -14.33 11.71
N PRO A 68 0.09 -15.40 10.90
CA PRO A 68 0.40 -16.71 11.45
C PRO A 68 1.65 -16.62 12.33
N GLN A 69 1.48 -16.91 13.63
CA GLN A 69 2.53 -16.97 14.66
C GLN A 69 3.20 -15.63 15.05
N LEU A 70 2.87 -14.50 14.41
CA LEU A 70 3.45 -13.19 14.70
C LEU A 70 2.37 -12.13 14.84
N VAL A 71 2.57 -11.20 15.77
CA VAL A 71 1.71 -10.02 15.95
C VAL A 71 2.62 -8.82 16.08
N ALA A 72 2.29 -7.75 15.35
CA ALA A 72 2.94 -6.46 15.51
C ALA A 72 1.90 -5.41 15.90
N GLU A 73 2.23 -4.58 16.87
CA GLU A 73 1.45 -3.41 17.28
C GLU A 73 2.39 -2.20 17.26
N ILE A 74 1.98 -1.15 16.54
CA ILE A 74 2.62 0.16 16.59
C ILE A 74 1.60 1.09 17.24
N TYR A 75 2.01 1.73 18.33
CA TYR A 75 1.17 2.64 19.07
C TYR A 75 2.00 3.79 19.63
N TYR A 76 1.35 4.93 19.82
CA TYR A 76 1.93 6.12 20.42
C TYR A 76 1.13 6.47 21.66
N ARG A 77 1.78 7.02 22.68
CA ARG A 77 1.16 7.31 23.96
C ARG A 77 1.72 8.61 24.52
N ILE A 78 0.84 9.40 25.13
CA ILE A 78 1.24 10.50 26.01
C ILE A 78 1.11 9.97 27.43
N THR A 79 2.16 10.14 28.23
CA THR A 79 2.12 9.82 29.66
C THR A 79 2.19 11.11 30.43
N VAL A 80 1.15 11.40 31.21
CA VAL A 80 1.16 12.48 32.19
C VAL A 80 1.36 11.85 33.56
N ASP A 81 2.44 12.25 34.20
CA ASP A 81 2.88 11.74 35.50
C ASP A 81 2.83 12.88 36.52
N VAL A 82 2.08 12.67 37.60
CA VAL A 82 1.97 13.62 38.71
C VAL A 82 2.54 12.98 39.98
N SER A 83 3.72 13.45 40.37
CA SER A 83 4.32 13.12 41.66
C SER A 83 3.94 14.16 42.71
N ARG A 84 3.29 13.72 43.81
CA ARG A 84 2.97 14.57 44.96
C ARG A 84 3.95 14.28 46.11
N ARG A 85 4.43 15.31 46.82
CA ARG A 85 5.26 15.11 48.03
C ARG A 85 4.41 14.53 49.17
N GLY A 86 5.00 13.64 49.99
CA GLY A 86 4.36 13.05 51.19
C GLY A 86 3.79 11.65 50.96
N LEU A 87 2.75 11.26 51.71
CA LEU A 87 1.99 10.01 51.53
C LEU A 87 1.05 10.03 50.31
N GLY A 88 1.17 11.06 49.45
CA GLY A 88 0.33 11.25 48.28
C GLY A 88 0.55 10.15 47.24
N ARG A 89 -0.53 9.68 46.64
CA ARG A 89 -0.47 8.70 45.55
C ARG A 89 0.14 9.34 44.29
N HIS A 90 0.95 8.56 43.61
CA HIS A 90 1.40 8.81 42.24
C HIS A 90 0.20 8.67 41.30
N GLU A 91 -0.09 9.70 40.52
CA GLU A 91 -1.19 9.70 39.55
C GLU A 91 -0.61 9.68 38.14
N ARG A 92 -1.05 8.71 37.33
CA ARG A 92 -0.57 8.51 35.96
C ARG A 92 -1.74 8.42 35.00
N ILE A 93 -1.69 9.22 33.93
CA ILE A 93 -2.70 9.25 32.87
C ILE A 93 -2.01 8.91 31.54
N GLU A 94 -2.59 7.98 30.78
CA GLU A 94 -1.95 7.40 29.59
C GLU A 94 -2.92 7.28 28.40
N PRO A 95 -3.30 8.39 27.74
CA PRO A 95 -4.04 8.32 26.49
C PRO A 95 -3.15 7.76 25.37
N ASP A 96 -3.74 6.87 24.57
CA ASP A 96 -3.11 6.40 23.33
C ASP A 96 -3.43 7.41 22.21
N ILE A 97 -2.49 7.56 21.27
CA ILE A 97 -2.61 8.39 20.08
C ILE A 97 -2.72 7.49 18.86
N LEU A 98 -3.79 7.68 18.08
CA LEU A 98 -3.92 7.15 16.73
C LEU A 98 -3.24 8.12 15.76
N TYR A 99 -2.09 7.71 15.22
CA TYR A 99 -1.34 8.46 14.23
C TYR A 99 -1.48 7.80 12.86
N LEU A 100 -1.99 8.54 11.88
CA LEU A 100 -2.10 8.09 10.49
C LEU A 100 -1.37 9.10 9.60
N PRO A 101 -0.14 8.79 9.13
CA PRO A 101 0.63 9.69 8.28
C PRO A 101 -0.09 9.89 6.96
N ARG A 102 -0.10 11.13 6.49
CA ARG A 102 -0.50 11.45 5.11
C ARG A 102 0.74 11.47 4.22
N THR A 103 0.64 10.78 3.10
CA THR A 103 1.69 10.70 2.08
C THR A 103 1.07 11.14 0.75
N ARG A 104 1.80 11.92 -0.04
CA ARG A 104 1.29 12.46 -1.30
C ARG A 104 2.00 11.82 -2.48
N ALA A 105 1.22 11.51 -3.50
CA ALA A 105 1.78 11.11 -4.78
C ALA A 105 2.44 12.30 -5.50
N VAL A 106 3.51 12.02 -6.26
CA VAL A 106 4.04 12.99 -7.23
C VAL A 106 2.98 13.20 -8.31
N LYS A 107 2.85 14.42 -8.81
CA LYS A 107 1.91 14.78 -9.88
C LYS A 107 2.05 13.86 -11.08
N VAL A 108 1.04 13.01 -11.28
CA VAL A 108 0.86 12.21 -12.49
C VAL A 108 -0.44 12.67 -13.13
N LEU A 109 -0.31 13.27 -14.31
CA LEU A 109 -1.50 13.60 -15.10
C LEU A 109 -2.19 12.28 -15.48
N PRO A 110 -3.48 12.10 -15.14
CA PRO A 110 -4.20 10.91 -15.55
C PRO A 110 -4.20 10.82 -17.08
N LEU A 111 -4.21 9.59 -17.58
CA LEU A 111 -4.33 9.25 -19.00
C LEU A 111 -5.73 9.70 -19.46
N SER A 112 -5.89 11.00 -19.72
CA SER A 112 -7.09 11.71 -20.17
C SER A 112 -8.38 11.39 -19.38
N TRP A 113 -8.74 12.26 -18.43
CA TRP A 113 -10.14 12.51 -18.11
C TRP A 113 -10.81 13.08 -19.38
N GLY A 114 -11.40 12.24 -20.22
CA GLY A 114 -12.05 12.71 -21.45
C GLY A 114 -12.19 11.74 -22.60
N LEU A 115 -11.87 10.45 -22.46
CA LEU A 115 -12.17 9.48 -23.52
C LEU A 115 -13.62 9.00 -23.42
N THR A 116 -14.58 9.91 -23.65
CA THR A 116 -15.76 9.45 -24.38
C THR A 116 -15.32 9.17 -25.82
N PRO A 117 -15.86 8.14 -26.50
CA PRO A 117 -15.41 7.75 -27.84
C PRO A 117 -15.47 8.87 -28.89
N ASN A 118 -16.17 9.97 -28.62
CA ASN A 118 -16.43 11.08 -29.56
C ASN A 118 -15.55 12.32 -29.36
N ASP A 119 -14.67 12.37 -28.36
CA ASP A 119 -13.85 13.56 -28.15
C ASP A 119 -12.66 13.57 -29.13
N ALA A 120 -12.85 14.28 -30.24
CA ALA A 120 -11.84 14.54 -31.28
C ALA A 120 -10.62 15.36 -30.77
N LYS A 121 -10.62 15.77 -29.50
CA LYS A 121 -9.47 16.34 -28.81
C LYS A 121 -8.79 15.24 -28.00
N ARG A 122 -8.06 14.36 -28.70
CA ARG A 122 -7.04 13.53 -28.04
C ARG A 122 -5.91 14.44 -27.61
N GLU A 123 -6.06 15.04 -26.43
CA GLU A 123 -4.98 15.78 -25.81
C GLU A 123 -3.79 14.83 -25.59
N PHE A 124 -2.60 15.37 -25.83
CA PHE A 124 -1.34 14.65 -25.77
C PHE A 124 -1.20 14.02 -24.38
N ILE A 125 -1.17 12.69 -24.33
CA ILE A 125 -0.96 11.97 -23.08
C ILE A 125 0.49 12.22 -22.67
N ASP A 126 0.70 13.03 -21.63
CA ASP A 126 2.02 13.16 -21.03
C ASP A 126 2.38 11.86 -20.32
N MET A 127 3.10 11.00 -21.05
CA MET A 127 3.59 9.71 -20.56
C MET A 127 4.91 9.82 -19.78
N THR A 128 5.42 11.02 -19.49
CA THR A 128 6.74 11.19 -18.86
C THR A 128 6.85 10.46 -17.51
N ASN A 129 5.73 10.31 -16.79
CA ASN A 129 5.66 9.59 -15.52
C ASN A 129 5.05 8.18 -15.63
N TRP A 130 5.09 7.56 -16.81
CA TRP A 130 4.57 6.21 -17.04
C TRP A 130 5.69 5.20 -17.26
N ALA A 131 5.63 4.09 -16.52
CA ALA A 131 6.50 2.96 -16.75
C ALA A 131 5.89 2.05 -17.83
N THR A 132 6.65 1.75 -18.87
CA THR A 132 6.31 0.69 -19.84
C THR A 132 7.03 -0.59 -19.44
N ILE A 133 6.25 -1.64 -19.18
CA ILE A 133 6.70 -2.88 -18.58
C ILE A 133 6.45 -4.01 -19.58
N PRO A 134 7.51 -4.64 -20.13
CA PRO A 134 7.33 -5.78 -21.02
C PRO A 134 6.83 -6.99 -20.23
N LEU A 135 5.72 -7.57 -20.67
CA LEU A 135 5.12 -8.77 -20.11
C LEU A 135 5.67 -10.01 -20.84
N LYS A 136 6.25 -10.94 -20.09
CA LYS A 136 6.85 -12.15 -20.65
C LYS A 136 5.78 -13.22 -20.90
N PRO A 137 5.68 -13.78 -22.13
CA PRO A 137 4.79 -14.88 -22.41
C PRO A 137 5.30 -16.16 -21.74
N HIS A 138 4.39 -16.92 -21.13
CA HIS A 138 4.61 -18.25 -20.59
C HIS A 138 3.79 -19.23 -21.40
N TRP A 139 4.46 -19.97 -22.28
CA TRP A 139 3.85 -20.97 -23.13
C TRP A 139 3.53 -22.26 -22.34
N PRO A 140 2.43 -22.95 -22.68
CA PRO A 140 2.17 -24.27 -22.13
C PRO A 140 3.25 -25.26 -22.55
N LYS A 141 3.60 -26.20 -21.68
CA LYS A 141 4.69 -27.18 -21.89
C LYS A 141 4.51 -28.04 -23.16
N ASN A 142 3.26 -28.21 -23.59
CA ASN A 142 2.89 -29.04 -24.72
C ASN A 142 2.73 -28.23 -26.03
N ALA A 143 3.00 -26.91 -26.01
CA ALA A 143 2.95 -26.11 -27.22
C ALA A 143 4.09 -26.53 -28.17
N SER A 144 3.75 -26.72 -29.45
CA SER A 144 4.74 -27.03 -30.48
C SER A 144 5.81 -25.93 -30.57
N ALA A 145 7.07 -26.33 -30.83
CA ALA A 145 8.21 -25.40 -30.94
C ALA A 145 8.00 -24.30 -31.99
N THR A 146 7.23 -24.58 -33.05
CA THR A 146 6.89 -23.62 -34.11
C THR A 146 5.96 -22.51 -33.63
N VAL A 147 5.02 -22.81 -32.71
CA VAL A 147 4.10 -21.81 -32.14
C VAL A 147 4.84 -20.90 -31.14
N GLN A 148 5.81 -21.45 -30.39
CA GLN A 148 6.64 -20.72 -29.43
C GLN A 148 7.61 -19.72 -30.10
N ALA A 149 7.96 -19.93 -31.37
CA ALA A 149 8.91 -19.08 -32.10
C ALA A 149 8.32 -17.75 -32.60
N THR A 150 7.01 -17.52 -32.42
CA THR A 150 6.35 -16.30 -32.90
C THR A 150 6.45 -15.21 -31.82
N PRO A 151 7.00 -14.02 -32.11
CA PRO A 151 7.20 -12.97 -31.11
C PRO A 151 5.84 -12.35 -30.74
N LEU A 152 5.23 -12.88 -29.69
CA LEU A 152 4.08 -12.26 -29.06
C LEU A 152 4.60 -11.25 -28.04
N THR A 153 4.40 -9.96 -28.32
CA THR A 153 4.80 -8.88 -27.40
C THR A 153 3.58 -8.40 -26.63
N ALA A 154 3.78 -8.13 -25.36
CA ALA A 154 2.76 -7.61 -24.48
C ALA A 154 3.41 -6.55 -23.60
N GLU A 155 2.80 -5.39 -23.50
CA GLU A 155 3.28 -4.27 -22.71
C GLU A 155 2.21 -3.83 -21.73
N LEU A 156 2.61 -3.58 -20.49
CA LEU A 156 1.80 -2.94 -19.47
C LEU A 156 2.33 -1.54 -19.23
N ARG A 157 1.47 -0.54 -19.32
CA ARG A 157 1.77 0.84 -18.97
C ARG A 157 1.03 1.21 -17.69
N LEU A 158 1.78 1.65 -16.69
CA LEU A 158 1.30 2.08 -15.39
C LEU A 158 1.94 3.41 -14.99
N PRO A 159 1.24 4.25 -14.22
CA PRO A 159 1.86 5.44 -13.62
C PRO A 159 2.99 5.03 -12.67
N SER A 160 3.99 5.90 -12.51
CA SER A 160 5.12 5.68 -11.59
C SER A 160 4.74 5.88 -10.11
N CYS A 161 3.59 6.52 -9.85
CA CYS A 161 3.11 6.83 -8.52
C CYS A 161 1.68 6.33 -8.32
N PHE A 162 1.40 5.76 -7.15
CA PHE A 162 0.08 5.22 -6.79
C PHE A 162 -0.43 5.92 -5.54
N PHE A 163 -1.74 6.13 -5.45
CA PHE A 163 -2.40 6.63 -4.25
C PHE A 163 -3.72 5.88 -4.04
N SER A 164 -4.15 5.80 -2.79
CA SER A 164 -5.35 5.06 -2.40
C SER A 164 -6.64 5.86 -2.53
N GLY A 165 -6.56 7.16 -2.78
CA GLY A 165 -7.70 8.05 -2.98
C GLY A 165 -8.27 8.11 -4.40
N TYR A 166 -9.21 9.01 -4.60
CA TYR A 166 -9.84 9.28 -5.89
C TYR A 166 -9.05 10.34 -6.67
N PRO A 167 -8.87 10.21 -8.01
CA PRO A 167 -9.41 9.17 -8.89
C PRO A 167 -8.58 7.87 -8.94
N PRO A 168 -9.21 6.72 -9.26
CA PRO A 168 -8.48 5.48 -9.56
C PRO A 168 -7.46 5.66 -10.69
N LEU A 169 -6.33 4.97 -10.56
CA LEU A 169 -5.17 5.08 -11.45
C LEU A 169 -5.45 4.40 -12.79
N SER A 170 -5.06 5.03 -13.89
CA SER A 170 -5.28 4.44 -15.22
C SER A 170 -4.19 3.41 -15.54
N PHE A 171 -4.51 2.43 -16.39
CA PHE A 171 -3.55 1.52 -16.99
C PHE A 171 -3.85 1.31 -18.48
N HIS A 172 -2.83 0.90 -19.23
CA HIS A 172 -2.96 0.48 -20.62
C HIS A 172 -2.19 -0.82 -20.83
N ILE A 173 -2.82 -1.80 -21.46
CA ILE A 173 -2.16 -3.02 -21.94
C ILE A 173 -2.20 -3.00 -23.46
N HIS A 174 -1.04 -3.16 -24.07
CA HIS A 174 -0.89 -3.35 -25.50
C HIS A 174 -0.44 -4.79 -25.76
N LEU A 175 -1.17 -5.52 -26.59
CA LEU A 175 -0.80 -6.85 -27.07
C LEU A 175 -0.57 -6.74 -28.57
N GLU A 176 0.63 -7.07 -29.03
CA GLU A 176 0.94 -7.19 -30.45
C GLU A 176 0.75 -8.63 -30.87
N ILE A 177 -0.10 -8.86 -31.87
CA ILE A 177 -0.44 -10.18 -32.38
C ILE A 177 0.27 -10.36 -33.73
N PRO A 178 1.10 -11.41 -33.89
CA PRO A 178 1.85 -11.63 -35.11
C PRO A 178 0.93 -11.78 -36.33
N ALA A 179 1.19 -11.01 -37.39
CA ALA A 179 0.40 -11.04 -38.62
C ALA A 179 0.42 -12.41 -39.34
N ASN A 180 1.47 -13.22 -39.09
CA ASN A 180 1.63 -14.56 -39.64
C ASN A 180 0.97 -15.66 -38.79
N ALA A 181 0.37 -15.32 -37.65
CA ALA A 181 -0.40 -16.28 -36.85
C ALA A 181 -1.60 -16.78 -37.66
N SER A 182 -1.98 -18.05 -37.50
CA SER A 182 -3.19 -18.60 -38.13
C SER A 182 -4.43 -17.86 -37.66
N SER A 183 -5.51 -17.83 -38.46
CA SER A 183 -6.75 -17.16 -38.09
C SER A 183 -7.31 -17.63 -36.75
N GLN A 184 -7.14 -18.92 -36.44
CA GLN A 184 -7.53 -19.48 -35.14
C GLN A 184 -6.65 -18.95 -34.00
N ALA A 185 -5.32 -18.92 -34.18
CA ALA A 185 -4.40 -18.39 -33.17
C ALA A 185 -4.62 -16.89 -32.93
N GLN A 186 -4.88 -16.10 -33.98
CA GLN A 186 -5.27 -14.69 -33.85
C GLN A 186 -6.53 -14.55 -33.01
N TYR A 187 -7.59 -15.30 -33.35
CA TYR A 187 -8.83 -15.30 -32.59
C TYR A 187 -8.60 -15.69 -31.11
N ASP A 188 -7.78 -16.70 -30.85
CA ASP A 188 -7.50 -17.14 -29.49
C ASP A 188 -6.73 -16.11 -28.67
N LEU A 189 -5.76 -15.41 -29.29
CA LEU A 189 -5.02 -14.32 -28.66
C LEU A 189 -5.90 -13.08 -28.39
N HIS A 190 -6.88 -12.80 -29.24
CA HIS A 190 -7.86 -11.74 -29.00
C HIS A 190 -8.83 -12.04 -27.85
N GLN A 191 -8.99 -13.30 -27.46
CA GLN A 191 -9.92 -13.74 -26.41
C GLN A 191 -9.22 -14.00 -25.06
N LEU A 192 -7.97 -13.55 -24.89
CA LEU A 192 -7.30 -13.65 -23.60
C LEU A 192 -8.07 -12.86 -22.53
N ASP A 193 -8.29 -13.50 -21.39
CA ASP A 193 -8.84 -12.87 -20.20
C ASP A 193 -7.75 -12.06 -19.52
N VAL A 194 -8.06 -10.80 -19.20
CA VAL A 194 -7.17 -9.94 -18.45
C VAL A 194 -7.70 -9.79 -17.03
N ALA A 195 -6.81 -9.83 -16.06
CA ALA A 195 -7.06 -9.53 -14.67
C ALA A 195 -5.89 -8.71 -14.13
N ILE A 196 -6.20 -7.59 -13.49
CA ILE A 196 -5.23 -6.80 -12.73
C ILE A 196 -5.79 -6.60 -11.33
N HIS A 197 -4.98 -6.98 -10.34
CA HIS A 197 -5.30 -6.84 -8.93
C HIS A 197 -4.25 -5.95 -8.27
N LEU A 198 -4.71 -5.05 -7.42
CA LEU A 198 -3.85 -4.35 -6.49
C LEU A 198 -3.76 -5.20 -5.22
N VAL A 199 -2.56 -5.67 -4.90
CA VAL A 199 -2.31 -6.52 -3.75
C VAL A 199 -1.48 -5.78 -2.71
N ARG A 200 -1.88 -5.88 -1.45
CA ARG A 200 -1.11 -5.47 -0.28
C ARG A 200 -0.38 -6.68 0.27
N GLN A 201 0.92 -6.53 0.44
CA GLN A 201 1.78 -7.46 1.12
C GLN A 201 2.23 -6.84 2.45
N VAL A 202 1.90 -7.51 3.55
CA VAL A 202 2.41 -7.16 4.88
C VAL A 202 3.47 -8.18 5.24
N SER A 203 4.60 -7.74 5.76
CA SER A 203 5.67 -8.59 6.26
C SER A 203 6.03 -8.16 7.67
N ILE A 204 6.04 -9.11 8.61
CA ILE A 204 6.45 -8.90 10.00
C ILE A 204 7.68 -9.78 10.26
N SER A 205 8.74 -9.19 10.78
CA SER A 205 9.95 -9.92 11.18
C SER A 205 10.26 -9.71 12.65
N LEU A 206 10.57 -10.80 13.34
CA LEU A 206 10.98 -10.81 14.75
C LEU A 206 12.45 -11.24 14.83
N ARG A 207 13.30 -10.40 15.42
CA ARG A 207 14.71 -10.73 15.64
C ARG A 207 14.86 -11.33 17.04
N SER A 208 14.60 -12.62 17.15
CA SER A 208 14.84 -13.36 18.41
C SER A 208 16.29 -13.84 18.51
N ARG A 209 16.76 -14.22 19.71
CA ARG A 209 18.10 -14.81 19.96
C ARG A 209 18.39 -16.11 19.18
N GLY A 210 17.41 -16.63 18.44
CA GLY A 210 17.54 -17.77 17.54
C GLY A 210 17.42 -17.36 16.06
N GLU A 211 16.77 -18.22 15.26
CA GLU A 211 16.57 -17.95 13.83
C GLU A 211 15.56 -16.80 13.61
N PRO A 212 15.86 -15.82 12.74
CA PRO A 212 14.94 -14.74 12.43
C PRO A 212 13.64 -15.30 11.85
N ARG A 213 12.51 -14.94 12.47
CA ARG A 213 11.19 -15.37 11.99
C ARG A 213 10.58 -14.25 11.18
N THR A 214 10.17 -14.56 9.96
CA THR A 214 9.43 -13.62 9.10
C THR A 214 8.12 -14.26 8.67
N SER A 215 7.02 -13.54 8.84
CA SER A 215 5.71 -13.94 8.34
C SER A 215 5.24 -12.90 7.33
N THR A 216 4.82 -13.36 6.15
CA THR A 216 4.31 -12.50 5.08
C THR A 216 2.89 -12.91 4.72
N THR A 217 1.99 -11.94 4.63
CA THR A 217 0.62 -12.14 4.17
C THR A 217 0.36 -11.27 2.96
N GLU A 218 -0.53 -11.74 2.09
CA GLU A 218 -0.97 -11.02 0.90
C GLU A 218 -2.49 -10.93 0.90
N SER A 219 -3.01 -9.76 0.53
CA SER A 219 -4.44 -9.50 0.42
C SER A 219 -4.74 -8.63 -0.80
N ILE A 220 -5.86 -8.87 -1.47
CA ILE A 220 -6.33 -8.02 -2.57
C ILE A 220 -7.01 -6.80 -1.96
N VAL A 221 -6.51 -5.61 -2.25
CA VAL A 221 -7.05 -4.32 -1.76
C VAL A 221 -7.74 -3.51 -2.85
N GLY A 222 -7.58 -3.93 -4.10
CA GLY A 222 -8.17 -3.27 -5.26
C GLY A 222 -8.25 -4.19 -6.47
N GLY A 223 -9.18 -3.86 -7.37
CA GLY A 223 -9.38 -4.56 -8.63
C GLY A 223 -9.39 -3.59 -9.79
N MET A 224 -9.23 -4.13 -10.99
CA MET A 224 -9.35 -3.32 -12.20
C MET A 224 -10.79 -3.16 -12.67
N CYS A 225 -11.01 -2.08 -13.40
CA CYS A 225 -12.19 -1.82 -14.21
C CYS A 225 -11.73 -1.47 -15.63
N ILE A 226 -12.10 -2.28 -16.62
CA ILE A 226 -11.84 -2.00 -18.04
C ILE A 226 -12.95 -1.10 -18.55
N TYR A 227 -12.61 0.04 -19.14
CA TYR A 227 -13.61 0.95 -19.73
C TYR A 227 -13.57 0.93 -21.27
N THR A 228 -12.45 0.55 -21.88
CA THR A 228 -12.39 0.41 -23.34
C THR A 228 -11.37 -0.65 -23.76
N SER A 229 -11.68 -1.33 -24.86
CA SER A 229 -10.80 -2.28 -25.53
C SER A 229 -10.93 -2.04 -27.03
N ARG A 230 -9.81 -2.04 -27.73
CA ARG A 230 -9.75 -1.96 -29.20
C ARG A 230 -8.93 -3.12 -29.73
N SER A 231 -9.42 -3.73 -30.79
CA SER A 231 -8.73 -4.82 -31.46
C SER A 231 -8.57 -4.46 -32.93
N THR A 232 -7.37 -4.66 -33.46
CA THR A 232 -7.09 -4.68 -34.89
C THR A 232 -6.76 -6.12 -35.30
N ALA A 233 -6.43 -6.38 -36.56
CA ALA A 233 -5.99 -7.72 -36.99
C ALA A 233 -4.66 -8.16 -36.34
N THR A 234 -3.83 -7.21 -35.89
CA THR A 234 -2.47 -7.46 -35.39
C THR A 234 -2.23 -6.88 -34.00
N SER A 235 -3.27 -6.39 -33.31
CA SER A 235 -3.10 -5.83 -31.98
C SER A 235 -4.37 -5.84 -31.15
N ARG A 236 -4.22 -5.84 -29.83
CA ARG A 236 -5.29 -5.60 -28.88
C ARG A 236 -4.82 -4.63 -27.81
N ASP A 237 -5.51 -3.51 -27.72
CA ASP A 237 -5.28 -2.47 -26.73
C ASP A 237 -6.42 -2.46 -25.71
N ILE A 238 -6.07 -2.43 -24.42
CA ILE A 238 -7.00 -2.47 -23.31
C ILE A 238 -6.67 -1.31 -22.38
N TRP A 239 -7.65 -0.45 -22.11
CA TRP A 239 -7.50 0.62 -21.14
C TRP A 239 -8.50 0.45 -20.01
N GLY A 240 -8.02 0.71 -18.81
CA GLY A 240 -8.80 0.59 -17.61
C GLY A 240 -8.29 1.46 -16.48
N LYS A 241 -8.90 1.28 -15.32
CA LYS A 241 -8.47 1.88 -14.07
C LYS A 241 -8.29 0.83 -12.99
N ILE A 242 -7.38 1.07 -12.07
CA ILE A 242 -7.09 0.27 -10.88
C ILE A 242 -7.13 1.20 -9.67
N GLY A 243 -7.89 0.85 -8.65
CA GLY A 243 -8.03 1.66 -7.45
C GLY A 243 -8.24 0.81 -6.21
N CYS A 244 -8.04 1.41 -5.05
CA CYS A 244 -8.37 0.83 -3.76
C CYS A 244 -9.89 0.83 -3.54
N GLN A 245 -10.37 -0.06 -2.67
CA GLN A 245 -11.79 -0.09 -2.29
C GLN A 245 -12.19 1.10 -1.41
N VAL A 246 -11.26 1.60 -0.60
CA VAL A 246 -11.48 2.68 0.37
C VAL A 246 -10.40 3.74 0.20
N GLU A 247 -10.84 4.99 0.07
CA GLU A 247 -9.99 6.16 -0.06
C GLU A 247 -9.14 6.41 1.20
N GLY A 248 -7.85 6.69 1.01
CA GLY A 248 -6.92 7.04 2.08
C GLY A 248 -6.51 5.89 3.01
N GLN A 249 -7.04 4.67 2.80
CA GLN A 249 -6.79 3.55 3.71
C GLN A 249 -5.44 2.86 3.48
N GLU A 250 -4.91 2.92 2.27
CA GLU A 250 -3.70 2.18 1.90
C GLU A 250 -2.50 3.12 1.76
N SER A 251 -1.37 2.74 2.36
CA SER A 251 -0.08 3.42 2.21
C SER A 251 1.07 2.40 2.29
N SER A 252 2.17 2.68 1.58
CA SER A 252 3.38 1.86 1.63
C SER A 252 4.38 2.49 2.59
N TRP A 253 4.94 1.68 3.47
CA TRP A 253 5.93 2.10 4.44
C TRP A 253 6.75 0.89 4.93
N ASN A 254 7.90 1.19 5.52
CA ASN A 254 8.83 0.18 6.04
C ASN A 254 9.46 0.70 7.32
N LEU A 255 9.49 -0.13 8.35
CA LEU A 255 10.14 0.15 9.62
C LEU A 255 11.21 -0.91 9.87
N ALA A 256 12.45 -0.65 9.42
CA ALA A 256 13.62 -1.51 9.67
C ALA A 256 13.43 -3.01 9.39
N LYS A 257 12.57 -3.35 8.43
CA LYS A 257 12.11 -4.72 8.12
C LYS A 257 11.37 -5.41 9.28
N LEU A 258 11.12 -4.75 10.40
CA LEU A 258 10.30 -5.27 11.51
C LEU A 258 8.85 -5.38 11.10
N VAL A 259 8.34 -4.31 10.48
CA VAL A 259 7.04 -4.30 9.80
C VAL A 259 7.21 -3.58 8.47
N GLN A 260 6.71 -4.19 7.43
CA GLN A 260 6.74 -3.64 6.09
C GLN A 260 5.37 -3.83 5.43
N VAL A 261 4.83 -2.73 4.89
CA VAL A 261 3.61 -2.73 4.09
C VAL A 261 3.98 -2.29 2.68
N MET A 262 3.83 -3.19 1.72
CA MET A 262 4.15 -2.97 0.33
C MET A 262 2.96 -3.29 -0.56
N HIS A 263 2.90 -2.65 -1.72
CA HIS A 263 1.87 -2.90 -2.71
C HIS A 263 2.46 -3.39 -4.03
N ALA A 264 1.65 -4.14 -4.78
CA ALA A 264 1.97 -4.52 -6.14
C ALA A 264 0.73 -4.54 -7.04
N ALA A 265 0.90 -4.16 -8.30
CA ALA A 265 -0.05 -4.47 -9.36
C ALA A 265 0.28 -5.86 -9.91
N LYS A 266 -0.60 -6.82 -9.65
CA LYS A 266 -0.50 -8.19 -10.14
C LYS A 266 -1.32 -8.29 -11.42
N VAL A 267 -0.64 -8.53 -12.54
CA VAL A 267 -1.24 -8.68 -13.87
C VAL A 267 -1.25 -10.14 -14.26
N GLU A 268 -2.42 -10.63 -14.64
CA GLU A 268 -2.65 -11.96 -15.18
C GLU A 268 -3.40 -11.83 -16.51
N ILE A 269 -2.77 -12.20 -17.60
CA ILE A 269 -3.40 -12.32 -18.92
C ILE A 269 -3.39 -13.81 -19.25
N LYS A 270 -4.55 -14.44 -19.30
CA LYS A 270 -4.64 -15.90 -19.43
C LYS A 270 -5.61 -16.31 -20.53
N PRO A 271 -5.45 -17.51 -21.10
CA PRO A 271 -6.43 -18.07 -22.02
C PRO A 271 -7.80 -18.22 -21.35
N SER A 272 -8.86 -17.98 -22.12
CA SER A 272 -10.22 -18.34 -21.70
C SER A 272 -10.32 -19.85 -21.44
N GLN A 273 -11.31 -20.27 -20.65
CA GLN A 273 -11.51 -21.69 -20.33
C GLN A 273 -11.52 -22.55 -21.62
N GLY A 274 -10.77 -23.66 -21.59
CA GLY A 274 -10.61 -24.57 -22.74
C GLY A 274 -9.48 -24.25 -23.71
N ARG A 275 -8.74 -23.15 -23.54
CA ARG A 275 -7.63 -22.73 -24.43
C ARG A 275 -6.24 -22.74 -23.79
N GLU A 276 -6.12 -23.27 -22.58
CA GLU A 276 -4.90 -23.23 -21.76
C GLU A 276 -3.68 -23.93 -22.38
N GLY A 277 -3.90 -24.82 -23.36
CA GLY A 277 -2.84 -25.54 -24.07
C GLY A 277 -2.38 -24.93 -25.39
N VAL A 278 -3.05 -23.87 -25.87
CA VAL A 278 -2.85 -23.36 -27.24
C VAL A 278 -2.17 -22.00 -27.26
N VAL A 279 -2.55 -21.12 -26.34
CA VAL A 279 -2.08 -19.74 -26.25
C VAL A 279 -1.29 -19.50 -24.96
N PRO A 280 -0.36 -18.53 -24.92
CA PRO A 280 0.45 -18.29 -23.74
C PRO A 280 -0.35 -17.56 -22.67
N LYS A 281 0.15 -17.61 -21.44
CA LYS A 281 -0.27 -16.74 -20.35
C LYS A 281 0.81 -15.72 -20.04
N PHE A 282 0.43 -14.54 -19.58
CA PHE A 282 1.33 -13.52 -19.07
C PHE A 282 1.03 -13.32 -17.60
N MET A 283 2.08 -13.36 -16.79
CA MET A 283 1.98 -13.08 -15.36
C MET A 283 3.09 -12.11 -15.02
N HIS A 284 2.71 -10.99 -14.42
CA HIS A 284 3.67 -9.99 -13.97
C HIS A 284 3.25 -9.44 -12.61
N ARG A 285 4.24 -9.09 -11.80
CA ARG A 285 4.03 -8.42 -10.52
C ARG A 285 4.88 -7.16 -10.51
N GLN A 286 4.23 -6.02 -10.68
CA GLN A 286 4.90 -4.73 -10.59
C GLN A 286 4.78 -4.20 -9.17
N ARG A 287 5.90 -4.01 -8.48
CA ARG A 287 5.89 -3.32 -7.18
C ARG A 287 5.48 -1.87 -7.39
N VAL A 288 4.60 -1.38 -6.52
CA VAL A 288 4.10 0.00 -6.54
C VAL A 288 4.24 0.63 -5.16
N TRP A 289 4.59 1.91 -5.14
CA TRP A 289 4.60 2.69 -3.91
C TRP A 289 3.26 3.41 -3.77
N MET A 290 2.49 2.99 -2.77
CA MET A 290 1.16 3.53 -2.48
C MET A 290 1.24 4.70 -1.52
N ASN A 291 0.57 5.80 -1.84
CA ASN A 291 0.39 6.97 -0.99
C ASN A 291 -1.08 7.06 -0.52
N THR A 292 -1.35 7.84 0.52
CA THR A 292 -2.72 8.04 1.02
C THR A 292 -3.51 9.00 0.14
N ASP A 293 -2.86 10.08 -0.30
CA ASP A 293 -3.50 11.20 -0.98
C ASP A 293 -2.94 11.37 -2.40
N ASP A 294 -3.76 12.01 -3.25
CA ASP A 294 -3.37 12.40 -4.59
C ASP A 294 -2.41 13.60 -4.59
N TRP A 295 -2.10 14.09 -5.78
CA TRP A 295 -1.16 15.19 -5.99
C TRP A 295 -1.81 16.58 -5.88
N ALA A 296 -3.12 16.68 -5.58
CA ALA A 296 -3.86 17.93 -5.74
C ALA A 296 -3.25 19.07 -4.89
N ASP A 297 -2.82 20.13 -5.59
CA ASP A 297 -2.08 21.27 -5.06
C ASP A 297 -2.95 22.24 -4.20
N ASP A 298 -4.28 22.05 -4.14
CA ASP A 298 -5.21 23.14 -3.80
C ASP A 298 -5.94 23.02 -2.43
N ALA A 299 -5.48 22.19 -1.50
CA ALA A 299 -6.13 22.07 -0.18
C ALA A 299 -5.12 22.20 0.98
N PRO A 300 -4.79 23.42 1.44
CA PRO A 300 -3.96 23.63 2.64
C PRO A 300 -4.59 23.01 3.90
N GLU A 301 -5.92 22.85 3.95
CA GLU A 301 -6.61 22.13 5.02
C GLU A 301 -6.28 20.61 5.08
N ARG A 302 -5.61 20.07 4.06
CA ARG A 302 -5.14 18.68 4.03
C ARG A 302 -3.71 18.49 4.53
N GLU A 303 -3.08 19.54 5.06
CA GLU A 303 -1.70 19.48 5.53
C GLU A 303 -1.60 18.82 6.91
N GLY A 304 -0.89 17.70 6.97
CA GLY A 304 -0.54 17.02 8.22
C GLY A 304 -1.15 15.63 8.42
N PRO A 305 -0.58 14.84 9.35
CA PRO A 305 -1.10 13.52 9.70
C PRO A 305 -2.49 13.63 10.34
N ALA A 306 -3.32 12.59 10.17
CA ALA A 306 -4.54 12.49 10.96
C ALA A 306 -4.19 11.97 12.37
N LEU A 307 -4.59 12.72 13.39
CA LEU A 307 -4.38 12.42 14.79
C LEU A 307 -5.70 12.22 15.52
N GLY A 308 -5.77 11.15 16.31
CA GLY A 308 -6.89 10.90 17.22
C GLY A 308 -6.38 10.58 18.61
N LEU A 309 -7.02 11.14 19.64
CA LEU A 309 -6.80 10.74 21.03
C LEU A 309 -7.90 9.75 21.43
N TYR A 310 -7.51 8.61 21.99
CA TYR A 310 -8.49 7.70 22.56
C TYR A 310 -8.02 7.14 23.90
N ARG A 311 -8.98 6.98 24.81
CA ARG A 311 -8.73 6.40 26.13
C ARG A 311 -8.92 4.90 26.04
N ARG A 312 -7.88 4.13 26.35
CA ARG A 312 -8.03 2.68 26.53
C ARG A 312 -8.92 2.47 27.76
N ILE A 313 -10.13 1.96 27.55
CA ILE A 313 -10.94 1.45 28.66
C ILE A 313 -10.24 0.14 29.07
N SER A 314 -9.51 0.19 30.18
CA SER A 314 -8.94 -1.00 30.79
C SER A 314 -10.09 -1.91 31.23
N ASN A 315 -10.19 -3.08 30.59
CA ASN A 315 -11.03 -4.20 31.06
C ASN A 315 -10.33 -4.92 32.20
#